data_AF-A0A954W2M3-F1
#
_entry.id   AF-A0A954W2M3-F1
#
_cell.length_a   1.000
_cell.length_b   1.000
_cell.length_c   1.000
_cell.angle_alpha   90.00
_cell.angle_beta   90.00
_cell.angle_gamma   90.00
#
_symmetry.space_group_name_H-M   'P 1'
#
loop_
_entity.id
_entity.type
_entity.pdbx_description
1 polymer ?
#
loop_
_entity_poly.entity_id
_entity_poly.type
_entity_poly.pdbx_seq_one_letter_code
_entity_poly.pdbx_strand_id
1 'polypeptide(L)'
;RRLLTDALNGPLNAATQWLERSLDDSANRRLVLTDAFLTADACLSLASHVAAGLRVREATVRARIDRELPFMATETFLMEAVLRGGDRQELHERIRGYSLEAQEAVERGEANSLIDRIALDPDFRLSLDEARAMVAPDRFVGRSPEQVDDFLAAHVSPVLARLEPAELEAPRV
;
A
#
# COMPACT_ATOMS: atom_id res chain seq x y z
N ARG A 1 -14.93 10.87 -12.40
CA ARG A 1 -16.31 10.63 -12.92
C ARG A 1 -16.53 11.30 -14.27
N ARG A 2 -16.29 12.62 -14.40
CA ARG A 2 -16.53 13.36 -15.64
C ARG A 2 -15.81 12.77 -16.87
N LEU A 3 -14.48 12.53 -16.79
CA LEU A 3 -13.71 11.84 -17.84
C LEU A 3 -14.30 10.49 -18.28
N LEU A 4 -14.81 9.69 -17.34
CA LEU A 4 -15.40 8.39 -17.64
C LEU A 4 -16.71 8.52 -18.42
N THR A 5 -17.52 9.53 -18.09
CA THR A 5 -18.76 9.83 -18.82
C THR A 5 -18.46 10.42 -20.19
N ASP A 6 -17.50 11.34 -20.26
CA ASP A 6 -17.16 12.03 -21.51
C ASP A 6 -16.55 11.08 -22.55
N ALA A 7 -15.82 10.06 -22.12
CA ALA A 7 -15.24 9.03 -22.98
C ALA A 7 -16.28 8.27 -23.84
N LEU A 8 -17.56 8.26 -23.44
CA LEU A 8 -18.62 7.60 -24.21
C LEU A 8 -19.15 8.44 -25.38
N ASN A 9 -18.96 9.76 -25.36
CA ASN A 9 -19.53 10.66 -26.38
C ASN A 9 -18.90 10.44 -27.75
N GLY A 10 -17.57 10.25 -27.82
CA GLY A 10 -16.87 10.02 -29.08
C GLY A 10 -17.41 8.80 -29.85
N PRO A 11 -17.47 7.62 -29.22
CA PRO A 11 -18.07 6.43 -29.82
C PRO A 11 -19.54 6.62 -30.24
N LEU A 12 -20.35 7.32 -29.44
CA LEU A 12 -21.76 7.56 -29.75
C LEU A 12 -21.93 8.45 -30.98
N ASN A 13 -21.22 9.59 -31.05
CA ASN A 13 -21.28 10.46 -32.23
C ASN A 13 -20.78 9.73 -33.50
N ALA A 14 -19.73 8.92 -33.39
CA ALA A 14 -19.21 8.14 -34.51
C ALA A 14 -20.21 7.07 -34.99
N ALA A 15 -20.93 6.44 -34.06
CA ALA A 15 -21.92 5.42 -34.37
C ALA A 15 -23.18 5.97 -35.07
N THR A 16 -23.51 7.25 -34.85
CA THR A 16 -24.67 7.92 -35.46
C THR A 16 -24.32 8.81 -36.64
N GLN A 17 -23.05 8.89 -37.05
CA GLN A 17 -22.65 9.71 -38.19
C GLN A 17 -23.19 9.12 -39.50
N TRP A 18 -23.88 9.95 -40.30
CA TRP A 18 -24.44 9.51 -41.58
C TRP A 18 -23.51 9.82 -42.76
N LEU A 19 -23.19 8.77 -43.53
CA LEU A 19 -22.38 8.82 -44.76
C LEU A 19 -21.06 9.60 -44.55
N GLU A 20 -20.77 10.62 -45.35
CA GLU A 20 -19.53 11.39 -45.28
C GLU A 20 -19.47 12.30 -44.04
N ARG A 21 -20.60 12.86 -43.59
CA ARG A 21 -20.71 13.71 -42.38
C ARG A 21 -22.16 14.12 -42.06
N SER A 22 -22.53 14.09 -40.78
CA SER A 22 -23.71 14.77 -40.21
C SER A 22 -23.27 15.86 -39.21
N LEU A 23 -24.12 16.86 -38.93
CA LEU A 23 -23.74 18.06 -38.14
C LEU A 23 -24.02 17.94 -36.64
N ASP A 24 -24.70 16.87 -36.22
CA ASP A 24 -25.06 16.57 -34.83
C ASP A 24 -23.84 16.39 -33.90
N ASP A 25 -22.67 16.08 -34.46
CA ASP A 25 -21.40 15.99 -33.71
C ASP A 25 -20.87 17.36 -33.25
N SER A 26 -21.22 18.45 -33.94
CA SER A 26 -20.58 19.77 -33.78
C SER A 26 -20.75 20.35 -32.37
N ALA A 27 -21.97 20.37 -31.84
CA ALA A 27 -22.23 20.93 -30.52
C ALA A 27 -21.63 20.05 -29.40
N ASN A 28 -21.76 18.73 -29.55
CA ASN A 28 -21.21 17.77 -28.59
C ASN A 28 -19.68 17.88 -28.52
N ARG A 29 -18.98 17.90 -29.66
CA ARG A 29 -17.51 17.99 -29.70
C ARG A 29 -16.96 19.28 -29.09
N ARG A 30 -17.66 20.42 -29.25
CA ARG A 30 -17.25 21.71 -28.64
C ARG A 30 -17.21 21.63 -27.11
N LEU A 31 -18.13 20.88 -26.52
CA LEU A 31 -18.22 20.70 -25.08
C LEU A 31 -17.26 19.59 -24.61
N VAL A 32 -17.46 18.38 -25.13
CA VAL A 32 -16.81 17.17 -24.62
C VAL A 32 -15.30 17.21 -24.79
N LEU A 33 -14.78 17.69 -25.93
CA LEU A 33 -13.33 17.73 -26.14
C LEU A 33 -12.68 18.69 -25.14
N THR A 34 -13.17 19.92 -25.09
CA THR A 34 -12.65 20.95 -24.17
C THR A 34 -12.73 20.48 -22.73
N ASP A 35 -13.88 19.96 -22.32
CA ASP A 35 -14.13 19.55 -20.95
C ASP A 35 -13.31 18.32 -20.53
N ALA A 36 -13.13 17.35 -21.44
CA ALA A 36 -12.27 16.19 -21.18
C ALA A 36 -10.81 16.61 -20.98
N PHE A 37 -10.28 17.49 -21.83
CA PHE A 37 -8.90 17.97 -21.68
C PHE A 37 -8.71 18.80 -20.40
N LEU A 38 -9.63 19.74 -20.11
CA LEU A 38 -9.56 20.54 -18.88
C LEU A 38 -9.71 19.68 -17.62
N THR A 39 -10.59 18.68 -17.64
CA THR A 39 -10.75 17.77 -16.51
C THR A 39 -9.51 16.90 -16.32
N ALA A 40 -8.92 16.38 -17.40
CA ALA A 40 -7.70 15.57 -17.33
C ALA A 40 -6.53 16.40 -16.77
N ASP A 41 -6.36 17.62 -17.27
CA ASP A 41 -5.36 18.57 -16.79
C ASP A 41 -5.52 18.87 -15.30
N ALA A 42 -6.73 19.17 -14.85
CA ALA A 42 -7.02 19.44 -13.43
C ALA A 42 -6.73 18.22 -12.55
N CYS A 43 -7.11 17.01 -12.99
CA CYS A 43 -6.84 15.77 -12.26
C CYS A 43 -5.34 15.48 -12.15
N LEU A 44 -4.58 15.61 -13.24
CA LEU A 44 -3.15 15.36 -13.28
C LEU A 44 -2.38 16.41 -12.46
N SER A 45 -2.78 17.67 -12.53
CA SER A 45 -2.21 18.76 -11.72
C SER A 45 -2.39 18.49 -10.23
N LEU A 46 -3.62 18.15 -9.80
CA LEU A 46 -3.89 17.81 -8.40
C LEU A 46 -3.10 16.59 -7.94
N ALA A 47 -3.06 15.52 -8.75
CA ALA A 47 -2.29 14.33 -8.42
C ALA A 47 -0.80 14.63 -8.26
N SER A 48 -0.26 15.48 -9.13
CA SER A 48 1.14 15.90 -9.08
C SER A 48 1.46 16.71 -7.82
N HIS A 49 0.56 17.62 -7.41
CA HIS A 49 0.70 18.35 -6.14
C HIS A 49 0.63 17.45 -4.92
N VAL A 50 -0.32 16.51 -4.89
CA VAL A 50 -0.42 15.54 -3.81
C VAL A 50 0.86 14.70 -3.71
N ALA A 51 1.39 14.24 -4.84
CA ALA A 51 2.63 13.47 -4.88
C ALA A 51 3.85 14.30 -4.42
N ALA A 52 3.97 15.55 -4.88
CA ALA A 52 5.06 16.44 -4.51
C ALA A 52 5.02 16.88 -3.02
N GLY A 53 3.83 16.98 -2.45
CA GLY A 53 3.60 17.42 -1.06
C GLY A 53 3.34 16.30 -0.06
N LEU A 54 3.46 15.03 -0.46
CA LEU A 54 3.11 13.89 0.39
C LEU A 54 4.01 13.84 1.63
N ARG A 55 3.42 13.82 2.83
CA ARG A 55 4.14 13.70 4.10
C ARG A 55 3.84 12.35 4.75
N VAL A 56 4.89 11.56 4.96
CA VAL A 56 4.79 10.26 5.65
C VAL A 56 4.99 10.48 7.15
N ARG A 57 4.05 9.98 7.96
CA ARG A 57 4.14 10.00 9.43
C ARG A 57 4.76 8.70 9.94
N GLU A 58 6.07 8.62 9.85
CA GLU A 58 6.83 7.40 10.19
C GLU A 58 6.52 6.85 11.59
N ALA A 59 6.43 7.72 12.60
CA ALA A 59 6.09 7.29 13.96
C ALA A 59 4.71 6.62 14.07
N THR A 60 3.72 7.09 13.30
CA THR A 60 2.38 6.49 13.27
C THR A 60 2.38 5.15 12.54
N VAL A 61 3.15 5.07 11.44
CA VAL A 61 3.35 3.81 10.71
C VAL A 61 4.04 2.79 11.60
N ARG A 62 5.13 3.19 12.28
CA ARG A 62 5.89 2.35 13.20
C ARG A 62 5.03 1.85 14.35
N ALA A 63 4.27 2.72 15.01
CA ALA A 63 3.37 2.32 16.09
C ALA A 63 2.33 1.28 15.65
N ARG A 64 1.82 1.39 14.42
CA ARG A 64 0.92 0.38 13.85
C ARG A 64 1.65 -0.93 13.57
N ILE A 65 2.85 -0.87 12.99
CA ILE A 65 3.67 -2.06 12.74
C ILE A 65 3.97 -2.77 14.06
N ASP A 66 4.43 -2.06 15.09
CA ASP A 66 4.74 -2.64 16.40
C ASP A 66 3.54 -3.31 17.07
N ARG A 67 2.34 -2.77 16.83
CA ARG A 67 1.10 -3.34 17.34
C ARG A 67 0.69 -4.63 16.61
N GLU A 68 0.82 -4.67 15.28
CA GLU A 68 0.25 -5.75 14.46
C GLU A 68 1.28 -6.85 14.11
N LEU A 69 2.55 -6.49 13.94
CA LEU A 69 3.60 -7.41 13.48
C LEU A 69 3.80 -8.63 14.39
N PRO A 70 3.68 -8.54 15.73
CA PRO A 70 3.77 -9.72 16.59
C PRO A 70 2.80 -10.85 16.19
N PHE A 71 1.57 -10.51 15.79
CA PHE A 71 0.57 -11.49 15.37
C PHE A 71 0.93 -12.14 14.03
N MET A 72 1.49 -11.36 13.11
CA MET A 72 1.96 -11.85 11.81
C MET A 72 3.24 -12.69 11.91
N ALA A 73 4.05 -12.47 12.95
CA ALA A 73 5.33 -13.15 13.18
C ALA A 73 5.21 -14.47 13.96
N THR A 74 3.99 -14.92 14.28
CA THR A 74 3.73 -16.15 15.05
C THR A 74 4.43 -17.39 14.48
N GLU A 75 4.42 -17.58 13.16
CA GLU A 75 5.13 -18.70 12.52
C GLU A 75 6.66 -18.59 12.67
N THR A 76 7.20 -17.37 12.72
CA THR A 76 8.66 -17.16 12.91
C THR A 76 9.08 -17.66 14.30
N PHE A 77 8.27 -17.36 15.32
CA PHE A 77 8.50 -17.84 16.69
C PHE A 77 8.33 -19.36 16.80
N LEU A 78 7.28 -19.91 16.18
CA LEU A 78 7.02 -21.35 16.18
C LEU A 78 8.20 -22.11 15.58
N MET A 79 8.65 -21.69 14.40
CA MET A 79 9.75 -22.34 13.69
C MET A 79 11.05 -22.32 14.50
N GLU A 80 11.39 -21.19 15.11
CA GLU A 80 12.60 -21.08 15.94
C GLU A 80 12.53 -21.95 17.20
N ALA A 81 11.38 -21.94 17.91
CA ALA A 81 11.21 -22.75 19.10
C ALA A 81 11.24 -24.26 18.79
N VAL A 82 10.71 -24.67 17.62
CA VAL A 82 10.82 -26.05 17.12
C VAL A 82 12.27 -26.41 16.79
N LEU A 83 13.03 -25.52 16.14
CA LEU A 83 14.47 -25.72 15.89
C LEU A 83 15.28 -25.86 17.18
N ARG A 84 14.83 -25.20 18.27
CA ARG A 84 15.38 -25.32 19.62
C ARG A 84 14.89 -26.58 20.36
N GLY A 85 14.13 -27.45 19.69
CA GLY A 85 13.72 -28.77 20.19
C GLY A 85 12.41 -28.77 20.99
N GLY A 86 11.54 -27.78 20.80
CA GLY A 86 10.16 -27.81 21.31
C GLY A 86 9.21 -28.60 20.39
N ASP A 87 8.11 -29.09 20.95
CA ASP A 87 7.08 -29.78 20.17
C ASP A 87 6.22 -28.76 19.39
N ARG A 88 6.08 -28.98 18.09
CA ARG A 88 5.36 -28.04 17.20
C ARG A 88 3.90 -27.88 17.60
N GLN A 89 3.23 -28.97 17.97
CA GLN A 89 1.79 -28.94 18.24
C GLN A 89 1.50 -28.24 19.57
N GLU A 90 2.29 -28.52 20.59
CA GLU A 90 2.19 -27.85 21.90
C GLU A 90 2.49 -26.36 21.80
N LEU A 91 3.58 -25.98 21.11
CA LEU A 91 3.97 -24.59 20.92
C LEU A 91 2.94 -23.80 20.10
N HIS A 92 2.36 -24.43 19.07
CA HIS A 92 1.32 -23.79 18.27
C HIS A 92 0.08 -23.47 19.11
N GLU A 93 -0.38 -24.39 19.97
CA GLU A 93 -1.54 -24.12 20.83
C GLU A 93 -1.23 -23.04 21.89
N ARG A 94 0.00 -23.02 22.43
CA ARG A 94 0.46 -21.95 23.32
C ARG A 94 0.45 -20.58 22.63
N ILE A 95 1.04 -20.47 21.43
CA ILE A 95 0.98 -19.23 20.63
C ILE A 95 -0.46 -18.80 20.39
N ARG A 96 -1.35 -19.75 20.05
CA ARG A 96 -2.77 -19.48 19.81
C ARG A 96 -3.43 -18.86 21.04
N GLY A 97 -3.23 -19.44 22.23
CA GLY A 97 -3.72 -18.91 23.50
C GLY A 97 -3.18 -17.49 23.77
N TYR A 98 -1.86 -17.32 23.69
CA TYR A 98 -1.24 -16.00 23.89
C TYR A 98 -1.69 -14.94 22.89
N SER A 99 -1.96 -15.34 21.65
CA SER A 99 -2.46 -14.44 20.61
C SER A 99 -3.87 -13.94 20.93
N LEU A 100 -4.77 -14.83 21.40
CA LEU A 100 -6.12 -14.44 21.81
C LEU A 100 -6.08 -13.48 22.99
N GLU A 101 -5.30 -13.78 24.02
CA GLU A 101 -5.19 -12.91 25.20
C GLU A 101 -4.55 -11.55 24.87
N ALA A 102 -3.54 -11.53 23.99
CA ALA A 102 -2.94 -10.28 23.53
C ALA A 102 -3.91 -9.47 22.66
N GLN A 103 -4.73 -10.13 21.84
CA GLN A 103 -5.76 -9.45 21.04
C GLN A 103 -6.81 -8.80 21.94
N GLU A 104 -7.31 -9.52 22.96
CA GLU A 104 -8.26 -8.97 23.92
C GLU A 104 -7.69 -7.74 24.66
N ALA A 105 -6.40 -7.75 25.01
CA ALA A 105 -5.72 -6.61 25.61
C ALA A 105 -5.66 -5.41 24.65
N VAL A 106 -5.29 -5.64 23.39
CA VAL A 106 -5.26 -4.58 22.36
C VAL A 106 -6.65 -4.00 22.11
N GLU A 107 -7.71 -4.80 22.14
CA GLU A 107 -9.10 -4.33 22.01
C GLU A 107 -9.54 -3.44 23.19
N ARG A 108 -8.95 -3.65 24.37
CA ARG A 108 -9.12 -2.75 25.54
C ARG A 108 -8.21 -1.51 25.51
N GLY A 109 -7.39 -1.35 24.46
CA GLY A 109 -6.47 -0.23 24.31
C GLY A 109 -5.12 -0.42 25.02
N GLU A 110 -4.81 -1.64 25.46
CA GLU A 110 -3.53 -1.99 26.07
C GLU A 110 -2.47 -2.29 24.98
N ALA A 111 -1.20 -2.37 25.40
CA ALA A 111 -0.11 -2.74 24.49
C ALA A 111 -0.18 -4.23 24.11
N ASN A 112 0.30 -4.56 22.91
CA ASN A 112 0.40 -5.96 22.48
C ASN A 112 1.48 -6.69 23.31
N SER A 113 1.05 -7.68 24.11
CA SER A 113 1.91 -8.45 25.02
C SER A 113 2.40 -9.78 24.45
N LEU A 114 2.11 -10.10 23.18
CA LEU A 114 2.39 -11.42 22.60
C LEU A 114 3.87 -11.80 22.65
N ILE A 115 4.77 -10.88 22.29
CA ILE A 115 6.22 -11.14 22.32
C ILE A 115 6.69 -11.42 23.75
N ASP A 116 6.24 -10.61 24.71
CA ASP A 116 6.64 -10.76 26.11
C ASP A 116 6.14 -12.11 26.67
N ARG A 117 4.92 -12.52 26.33
CA ARG A 117 4.35 -13.83 26.73
C ARG A 117 5.14 -15.01 26.16
N ILE A 118 5.50 -14.97 24.89
CA ILE A 118 6.31 -16.00 24.23
C ILE A 118 7.70 -16.09 24.85
N ALA A 119 8.36 -14.95 25.10
CA ALA A 119 9.70 -14.91 25.66
C ALA A 119 9.77 -15.34 27.14
N LEU A 120 8.68 -15.16 27.90
CA LEU A 120 8.61 -15.57 29.30
C LEU A 120 8.26 -17.06 29.47
N ASP A 121 7.84 -17.73 28.40
CA ASP A 121 7.47 -19.13 28.42
C ASP A 121 8.69 -20.04 28.16
N PRO A 122 9.14 -20.83 29.16
CA PRO A 122 10.35 -21.65 29.05
C PRO A 122 10.32 -22.66 27.89
N ASP A 123 9.13 -23.08 27.45
CA ASP A 123 8.98 -24.05 26.36
C ASP A 123 9.45 -23.49 25.01
N PHE A 124 9.43 -22.16 24.83
CA PHE A 124 9.93 -21.49 23.64
C PHE A 124 11.45 -21.37 23.61
N ARG A 125 12.11 -21.48 24.78
CA ARG A 125 13.58 -21.41 24.92
C ARG A 125 14.19 -20.17 24.25
N LEU A 126 13.47 -19.05 24.31
CA LEU A 126 13.84 -17.76 23.73
C LEU A 126 13.96 -16.71 24.83
N SER A 127 15.00 -15.89 24.75
CA SER A 127 15.07 -14.66 25.53
C SER A 127 14.23 -13.55 24.90
N LEU A 128 13.89 -12.52 25.68
CA LEU A 128 13.14 -11.37 25.19
C LEU A 128 13.86 -10.61 24.08
N ASP A 129 15.19 -10.49 24.19
CA ASP A 129 16.00 -9.78 23.19
C ASP A 129 16.04 -10.55 21.87
N GLU A 130 16.19 -11.88 21.92
CA GLU A 130 16.08 -12.74 20.74
C GLU A 130 14.69 -12.62 20.10
N ALA A 131 13.64 -12.71 20.91
CA ALA A 131 12.27 -12.63 20.41
C ALA A 131 11.98 -11.29 19.73
N ARG A 132 12.46 -10.17 20.29
CA ARG A 132 12.33 -8.84 19.67
C ARG A 132 13.14 -8.70 18.39
N ALA A 133 14.36 -9.24 18.35
CA ALA A 133 15.21 -9.21 17.16
C ALA A 133 14.61 -10.01 15.99
N MET A 134 13.86 -11.08 16.29
CA MET A 134 13.15 -11.86 15.27
C MET A 134 12.00 -11.10 14.61
N VAL A 135 11.41 -10.13 15.30
CA VAL A 135 10.26 -9.32 14.83
C VAL A 135 10.70 -7.93 14.36
N ALA A 136 11.96 -7.79 13.92
CA ALA A 136 12.44 -6.58 13.28
C ALA A 136 11.69 -6.38 11.94
N PRO A 137 10.97 -5.26 11.70
CA PRO A 137 10.09 -5.12 10.54
C PRO A 137 10.76 -5.21 9.17
N ASP A 138 12.03 -4.84 9.09
CA ASP A 138 12.89 -4.98 7.92
C ASP A 138 13.02 -6.44 7.45
N ARG A 139 12.79 -7.42 8.33
CA ARG A 139 12.77 -8.85 7.97
C ARG A 139 11.46 -9.28 7.30
N PHE A 140 10.42 -8.45 7.36
CA PHE A 140 9.06 -8.76 6.89
C PHE A 140 8.65 -7.97 5.64
N VAL A 141 9.59 -7.28 4.98
CA VAL A 141 9.31 -6.54 3.73
C VAL A 141 9.53 -7.37 2.46
N GLY A 142 10.02 -8.61 2.58
CA GLY A 142 10.29 -9.48 1.45
C GLY A 142 11.26 -8.82 0.46
N ARG A 143 10.88 -8.79 -0.83
CA ARG A 143 11.64 -8.10 -1.89
C ARG A 143 11.11 -6.70 -2.23
N SER A 144 10.30 -6.10 -1.35
CA SER A 144 9.64 -4.82 -1.64
C SER A 144 10.65 -3.73 -2.06
N PRO A 145 11.78 -3.53 -1.37
CA PRO A 145 12.78 -2.54 -1.78
C PRO A 145 13.34 -2.82 -3.18
N GLU A 146 13.76 -4.05 -3.45
CA GLU A 146 14.35 -4.43 -4.74
C GLU A 146 13.33 -4.34 -5.87
N GLN A 147 12.07 -4.69 -5.62
CA GLN A 147 11.00 -4.56 -6.61
C GLN A 147 10.74 -3.10 -6.99
N VAL A 148 10.83 -2.18 -6.03
CA VAL A 148 10.70 -0.75 -6.30
C VAL A 148 11.89 -0.26 -7.13
N ASP A 149 13.12 -0.61 -6.74
CA ASP A 149 14.33 -0.21 -7.46
C ASP A 149 14.33 -0.75 -8.90
N ASP A 150 14.03 -2.05 -9.06
CA ASP A 150 13.93 -2.72 -10.36
C ASP A 150 12.88 -2.05 -11.25
N PHE A 151 11.69 -1.75 -10.70
CA PHE A 151 10.61 -1.13 -11.46
C PHE A 151 10.96 0.31 -11.89
N LEU A 152 11.53 1.10 -10.98
CA LEU A 152 11.94 2.47 -11.27
C LEU A 152 13.01 2.48 -12.38
N ALA A 153 14.03 1.63 -12.27
CA ALA A 153 15.12 1.57 -13.24
C ALA A 153 14.69 1.01 -14.60
N ALA A 154 13.94 -0.10 -14.63
CA ALA A 154 13.62 -0.80 -15.87
C ALA A 154 12.45 -0.19 -16.64
N HIS A 155 11.50 0.46 -15.96
CA HIS A 155 10.25 0.90 -16.57
C HIS A 155 10.00 2.40 -16.48
N VAL A 156 10.28 3.03 -15.33
CA VAL A 156 9.94 4.45 -15.11
C VAL A 156 11.00 5.37 -15.70
N SER A 157 12.27 5.23 -15.29
CA SER A 157 13.37 6.09 -15.74
C SER A 157 13.52 6.14 -17.27
N PRO A 158 13.41 5.03 -18.03
CA PRO A 158 13.52 5.07 -19.49
C PRO A 158 12.40 5.85 -20.18
N VAL A 159 11.19 5.87 -19.59
CA VAL A 159 10.06 6.65 -20.10
C VAL A 159 10.28 8.12 -19.79
N LEU A 160 10.65 8.45 -18.55
CA LEU A 160 10.87 9.83 -18.11
C LEU A 160 12.05 10.50 -18.83
N ALA A 161 13.11 9.76 -19.16
CA ALA A 161 14.27 10.29 -19.89
C ALA A 161 13.94 10.77 -21.32
N ARG A 162 12.76 10.42 -21.86
CA ARG A 162 12.29 10.84 -23.19
C ARG A 162 11.33 12.03 -23.12
N LEU A 163 11.04 12.53 -21.93
CA LEU A 163 10.07 13.59 -21.69
C LEU A 163 10.78 14.80 -21.11
N GLU A 164 10.36 15.98 -21.54
CA GLU A 164 10.77 17.23 -20.89
C GLU A 164 9.98 17.37 -19.57
N PRO A 165 10.65 17.65 -18.44
CA PRO A 165 9.96 17.92 -17.19
C PRO A 165 9.02 19.12 -17.34
N ALA A 166 7.74 18.92 -17.09
CA ALA A 166 6.79 20.02 -17.00
C ALA A 166 6.97 20.73 -15.65
N GLU A 167 6.89 22.06 -15.66
CA GLU A 167 6.83 22.82 -14.41
C GLU A 167 5.55 22.47 -13.65
N LEU A 168 5.70 22.19 -12.36
CA LEU A 168 4.56 22.10 -11.46
C LEU A 168 4.06 23.52 -11.20
N GLU A 169 3.01 23.92 -11.92
CA GLU A 169 2.32 25.18 -11.60
C GLU A 169 1.90 25.18 -10.13
N ALA A 170 1.96 26.32 -9.45
CA ALA A 170 1.41 26.41 -8.09
C ALA A 170 -0.09 26.06 -8.11
N PRO A 171 -0.65 25.49 -7.02
CA PRO A 171 -2.08 25.24 -6.93
C PRO A 171 -2.85 26.50 -7.33
N ARG A 172 -3.74 26.38 -8.31
CA ARG A 172 -4.62 27.48 -8.73
C ARG A 172 -5.78 27.67 -7.76
N VAL A 173 -5.56 27.50 -6.45
CA VAL A 173 -6.45 27.87 -5.33
C VAL A 173 -5.61 28.02 -4.07
#